data_AF-A0A3N5VIU3-F1
#
_entry.id   AF-A0A3N5VIU3-F1
#
_cell.length_a   1.000
_cell.length_b   1.000
_cell.length_c   1.000
_cell.angle_alpha   90.00
_cell.angle_beta   90.00
_cell.angle_gamma   90.00
#
_symmetry.space_group_name_H-M   'P 1'
#
loop_
_entity.id
_entity.type
_entity.pdbx_description
1 polymer ?
#
loop_
_entity_poly.entity_id
_entity_poly.type
_entity_poly.pdbx_seq_one_letter_code
_entity_poly.pdbx_strand_id
1 'polypeptide(L)'
;MWTDRFHNGDAFISYDLETTGLYPDEDEFIQIAAVRFQGGRLIAEDSFFSFARPRRSISSFIGSYTGIGNRHVAGAPRPEEVLCRFSQWA
;
A
#
# COMPACT_ATOMS: atom_id res chain seq x y z
N MET A 1 11.57 20.28 -3.81
CA MET A 1 11.81 19.48 -2.59
C MET A 1 10.59 19.71 -1.70
N TRP A 2 9.77 18.67 -1.48
CA TRP A 2 8.46 18.73 -0.83
C TRP A 2 8.56 18.86 0.71
N THR A 3 9.27 19.87 1.24
CA THR A 3 9.50 19.93 2.71
C THR A 3 9.15 21.25 3.39
N ASP A 4 8.79 22.33 2.68
CA ASP A 4 8.64 23.64 3.34
C ASP A 4 7.20 24.05 3.65
N ARG A 5 6.31 23.09 3.91
CA ARG A 5 5.12 23.36 4.73
C ARG A 5 5.25 22.58 6.03
N PHE A 6 5.69 23.27 7.07
CA PHE A 6 5.56 22.76 8.43
C PHE A 6 4.07 22.62 8.74
N HIS A 7 3.56 21.40 8.59
CA HIS A 7 2.25 20.95 9.05
C HIS A 7 2.22 20.96 10.58
N ASN A 8 2.33 22.15 11.16
CA ASN A 8 2.49 22.33 12.59
C ASN A 8 1.14 22.08 13.26
N GLY A 9 0.94 20.84 13.74
CA GLY A 9 -0.30 20.38 14.38
C GLY A 9 -1.13 19.40 13.55
N ASP A 10 -0.86 19.24 12.25
CA ASP A 10 -1.61 18.28 11.42
C ASP A 10 -1.03 16.86 11.53
N ALA A 11 -1.91 15.87 11.37
CA ALA A 11 -1.53 14.48 11.14
C ALA A 11 -1.94 14.07 9.72
N PHE A 12 -1.06 13.38 9.01
CA PHE A 12 -1.36 12.83 7.68
C PHE A 12 -0.72 11.46 7.53
N ILE A 13 -1.21 10.70 6.55
CA ILE A 13 -0.70 9.39 6.20
C ILE A 13 -0.10 9.47 4.80
N SER A 14 1.14 9.02 4.66
CA SER A 14 1.73 8.74 3.36
C SER A 14 1.57 7.25 3.09
N TYR A 15 1.02 6.89 1.94
CA TYR A 15 0.88 5.50 1.53
C TYR A 15 1.29 5.30 0.07
N ASP A 16 1.67 4.07 -0.23
CA ASP A 16 2.08 3.60 -1.54
C ASP A 16 1.36 2.27 -1.86
N LEU A 17 1.03 2.09 -3.14
CA LEU A 17 0.31 0.93 -3.65
C LEU A 17 1.06 0.34 -4.83
N GLU A 18 1.13 -1.00 -4.85
CA GLU A 18 1.57 -1.75 -6.01
C GLU A 18 0.38 -2.52 -6.59
N THR A 19 0.31 -2.67 -7.91
CA THR A 19 -0.86 -3.23 -8.61
C THR A 19 -0.46 -4.26 -9.66
N THR A 20 -1.44 -5.03 -10.14
CA THR A 20 -1.27 -5.93 -11.30
C THR A 20 -1.18 -5.19 -12.64
N GLY A 21 -1.41 -3.88 -12.65
CA GLY A 21 -1.46 -3.04 -13.84
C GLY A 21 -2.11 -1.68 -13.56
N LEU A 22 -2.55 -0.98 -14.60
CA LEU A 22 -2.99 0.42 -14.52
C LEU A 22 -4.50 0.62 -14.76
N TYR A 23 -5.25 -0.45 -15.01
CA TYR A 23 -6.67 -0.36 -15.37
C TYR A 23 -7.56 -0.72 -14.17
N PRO A 24 -8.27 0.23 -13.54
CA PRO A 24 -8.99 -0.02 -12.28
C PRO A 24 -10.12 -1.05 -12.38
N ASP A 25 -10.69 -1.25 -13.57
CA ASP A 25 -11.74 -2.25 -13.81
C ASP A 25 -11.19 -3.68 -13.98
N GLU A 26 -9.89 -3.83 -14.28
CA GLU A 26 -9.26 -5.12 -14.58
C GLU A 26 -8.17 -5.52 -13.57
N ASP A 27 -7.48 -4.53 -13.01
CA ASP A 27 -6.30 -4.67 -12.16
C ASP A 27 -6.63 -4.47 -10.69
N GLU A 28 -5.93 -5.20 -9.85
CA GLU A 28 -6.08 -5.16 -8.40
C GLU A 28 -4.75 -4.76 -7.75
N PHE A 29 -4.81 -4.07 -6.61
CA PHE A 29 -3.60 -3.85 -5.83
C PHE A 29 -3.12 -5.16 -5.18
N ILE A 30 -1.81 -5.29 -5.05
CA ILE A 30 -1.11 -6.46 -4.53
C ILE A 30 -0.28 -6.15 -3.28
N GLN A 31 -0.09 -4.87 -2.96
CA GLN A 31 0.53 -4.39 -1.73
C GLN A 31 0.01 -3.00 -1.38
N ILE A 32 -0.11 -2.73 -0.08
CA ILE A 32 -0.18 -1.38 0.48
C ILE A 32 0.86 -1.24 1.59
N ALA A 33 1.57 -0.11 1.59
CA ALA A 33 2.47 0.29 2.66
C ALA A 33 2.14 1.73 3.05
N ALA A 34 2.08 2.02 4.35
CA ALA A 34 1.73 3.35 4.84
C ALA A 34 2.42 3.68 6.16
N VAL A 35 2.63 4.98 6.38
CA VAL A 35 3.23 5.52 7.60
C VAL A 35 2.51 6.80 8.03
N ARG A 36 2.35 7.01 9.34
CA ARG A 36 1.78 8.24 9.88
C ARG A 36 2.85 9.30 10.13
N PHE A 37 2.49 10.53 9.80
CA PHE A 37 3.21 11.73 10.20
C PHE A 37 2.37 12.56 11.16
N GLN A 38 2.99 13.11 12.20
CA GLN A 38 2.34 14.03 13.13
C GLN A 38 3.27 15.21 13.41
N GLY A 39 2.79 16.44 13.21
CA GLY A 39 3.61 17.64 13.42
C GLY A 39 4.88 17.65 12.57
N GLY A 40 4.82 17.10 11.35
CA GLY A 40 5.96 16.96 10.44
C GLY A 40 6.97 15.87 10.80
N ARG A 41 6.70 15.03 11.82
CA ARG A 41 7.57 13.90 12.21
C ARG A 41 6.96 12.57 11.81
N LEU A 42 7.78 11.66 11.28
CA LEU A 42 7.42 10.27 11.04
C LEU A 42 7.23 9.54 12.37
N ILE A 43 6.10 8.84 12.53
CA ILE A 43 5.82 7.96 13.66
C ILE A 43 6.04 6.53 13.16
N ALA A 44 7.27 6.03 13.26
CA ALA A 44 7.69 4.79 12.58
C ALA A 44 6.96 3.54 13.12
N GLU A 45 6.62 3.55 14.41
CA GLU A 45 5.83 2.52 15.07
C GLU A 45 4.36 2.50 14.61
N ASP A 46 3.87 3.59 14.02
CA ASP A 46 2.52 3.70 13.46
C ASP A 46 2.59 3.56 11.94
N SER A 47 2.73 2.32 11.50
CA SER A 47 2.81 1.93 10.10
C SER A 47 1.85 0.78 9.78
N PHE A 48 1.42 0.74 8.53
CA PHE A 48 0.61 -0.33 7.98
C PHE A 48 1.34 -0.97 6.81
N PHE A 49 1.33 -2.30 6.77
CA PHE A 49 1.84 -3.05 5.63
C PHE A 49 0.97 -4.28 5.41
N SER A 50 0.60 -4.52 4.15
CA SER A 50 -0.04 -5.77 3.78
C SER A 50 0.16 -6.10 2.32
N PHE A 51 0.40 -7.37 2.02
CA PHE A 51 0.14 -7.92 0.69
C PHE A 51 -1.37 -8.16 0.52
N ALA A 52 -1.83 -8.08 -0.73
CA ALA A 52 -3.18 -8.46 -1.12
C ALA A 52 -3.12 -9.52 -2.22
N ARG A 53 -4.02 -10.51 -2.16
CA ARG A 53 -4.08 -11.61 -3.13
C ARG A 53 -5.07 -11.28 -4.26
N PRO A 54 -4.58 -10.91 -5.45
CA PRO A 54 -5.43 -10.65 -6.59
C PRO A 54 -6.18 -11.92 -7.02
N ARG A 55 -7.25 -11.74 -7.78
CA ARG A 55 -8.03 -12.82 -8.40
C ARG A 55 -7.26 -13.45 -9.55
N ARG A 56 -6.44 -12.67 -10.26
CA ARG A 56 -5.58 -13.11 -11.36
C ARG A 56 -4.15 -13.29 -10.90
N SER A 57 -3.42 -14.19 -11.55
CA SER A 57 -1.98 -14.36 -11.30
C SER A 57 -1.20 -13.11 -11.71
N ILE A 58 -0.23 -12.72 -10.89
CA ILE A 58 0.70 -11.64 -11.21
C ILE A 58 1.57 -12.08 -12.39
N SER A 59 1.66 -11.25 -13.43
CA SER A 59 2.48 -11.51 -14.60
C SER A 59 3.97 -11.43 -14.28
N SER A 60 4.82 -12.02 -15.12
CA SER A 60 6.27 -11.92 -14.96
C SER A 60 6.78 -10.47 -15.07
N PHE A 61 6.17 -9.66 -15.94
CA PHE A 61 6.51 -8.24 -16.07
C PHE A 61 6.25 -7.49 -14.77
N ILE A 62 5.04 -7.61 -14.20
CA ILE A 62 4.69 -6.93 -12.95
C ILE A 62 5.54 -7.44 -11.80
N GLY A 63 5.77 -8.76 -11.72
CA GLY A 63 6.64 -9.34 -10.69
C GLY A 63 8.07 -8.83 -10.76
N SER A 64 8.61 -8.60 -11.97
CA SER A 64 9.93 -7.99 -12.16
C SER A 64 9.93 -6.48 -11.88
N TYR A 65 8.85 -5.78 -12.19
CA TYR A 65 8.74 -4.33 -12.04
C TYR A 65 8.57 -3.90 -10.57
N THR A 66 7.66 -4.56 -9.86
CA THR A 66 7.31 -4.28 -8.44
C THR A 66 8.16 -5.08 -7.46
N GLY A 67 8.84 -6.13 -7.92
CA GLY A 67 9.49 -7.13 -7.05
C GLY A 67 8.51 -8.12 -6.40
N ILE A 68 7.21 -8.01 -6.65
CA ILE A 68 6.16 -8.80 -5.99
C ILE A 68 5.64 -9.89 -6.94
N GLY A 69 6.08 -11.14 -6.74
CA GLY A 69 5.55 -12.30 -7.46
C GLY A 69 4.43 -13.05 -6.72
N ASN A 70 3.81 -14.00 -7.43
CA ASN A 70 2.71 -14.85 -6.92
C ASN A 70 2.99 -15.53 -5.56
N ARG A 71 4.26 -15.85 -5.27
CA ARG A 71 4.66 -16.45 -3.98
C ARG A 71 4.43 -15.54 -2.78
N HIS A 72 4.56 -14.21 -2.93
CA HIS A 72 4.40 -13.27 -1.81
C HIS A 72 2.93 -13.12 -1.43
N VAL A 73 2.03 -13.21 -2.42
CA VAL A 73 0.58 -13.00 -2.24
C VAL A 73 -0.23 -14.29 -2.05
N ALA A 74 0.40 -15.47 -2.15
CA ALA A 74 -0.32 -16.75 -2.16
C ALA A 74 -1.21 -16.99 -0.93
N GLY A 75 -0.74 -16.57 0.25
CA GLY A 75 -1.46 -16.64 1.52
C GLY A 75 -2.04 -15.31 2.00
N ALA A 76 -1.97 -14.26 1.16
CA ALA A 76 -2.45 -12.94 1.54
C ALA A 76 -4.00 -12.86 1.52
N PRO A 77 -4.60 -11.98 2.35
CA PRO A 77 -6.02 -11.66 2.30
C PRO A 77 -6.43 -11.05 0.94
N ARG A 78 -7.74 -10.97 0.68
CA ARG A 78 -8.25 -10.32 -0.53
C ARG A 78 -8.08 -8.78 -0.47
N PRO A 79 -7.96 -8.08 -1.61
CA PRO A 79 -7.87 -6.62 -1.67
C PRO A 79 -8.90 -5.90 -0.80
N GLU A 80 -10.17 -6.31 -0.88
CA GLU A 80 -11.27 -5.73 -0.10
C GLU A 80 -11.06 -5.84 1.42
N GLU A 81 -10.53 -6.96 1.91
CA GLU A 81 -10.27 -7.17 3.34
C GLU A 81 -9.09 -6.31 3.82
N VAL A 82 -8.04 -6.18 2.99
CA VAL A 82 -6.90 -5.31 3.30
C VAL A 82 -7.33 -3.85 3.35
N LEU A 83 -8.18 -3.39 2.44
CA LEU A 83 -8.72 -2.03 2.45
C LEU A 83 -9.57 -1.77 3.70
N CYS A 84 -10.39 -2.73 4.14
CA CYS A 84 -11.11 -2.60 5.40
C CYS A 84 -10.16 -2.45 6.60
N ARG A 85 -9.09 -3.25 6.67
CA ARG A 85 -8.08 -3.14 7.73
C ARG A 85 -7.33 -1.81 7.68
N PHE A 86 -6.96 -1.35 6.48
CA PHE A 86 -6.31 -0.05 6.28
C PHE A 86 -7.22 1.10 6.73
N SER A 87 -8.50 1.08 6.36
CA SER A 87 -9.47 2.10 6.76
C SER A 87 -9.73 2.13 8.27
N GLN A 88 -9.54 1.02 8.98
CA GLN A 88 -9.67 0.98 10.44
C GLN A 88 -8.41 1.51 11.14
N TRP A 89 -7.25 1.36 10.51
CA TRP A 89 -5.97 1.83 11.02
C TRP A 89 -5.73 3.33 10.74
N ALA A 90 -6.13 3.79 9.55
CA ALA A 90 -5.86 5.14 9.04
C ALA A 90 -6.62 6.23 9.82
#